data_AF-A0A963UZR5-F1
#
_entry.id   AF-A0A963UZR5-F1
#
_cell.length_a   1.000
_cell.length_b   1.000
_cell.length_c   1.000
_cell.angle_alpha   90.00
_cell.angle_beta   90.00
_cell.angle_gamma   90.00
#
_symmetry.space_group_name_H-M   'P 1'
#
loop_
_entity.id
_entity.type
_entity.pdbx_description
1 polymer ?
#
loop_
_entity_poly.entity_id
_entity_poly.type
_entity_poly.pdbx_seq_one_letter_code
_entity_poly.pdbx_strand_id
1 'polypeptide(L)'
;MTDKAEKKPRAPRKPKAPKPDAAKLRALAAEIDAKLNQHQNDLVHRLEAEEGAKIADDGPALGWSVTLAGIRATGTAGVRGALSNWANAARRAALKAEAA
;
A
#
# COMPACT_ATOMS: atom_id res chain seq x y z
N MET A 1 48.16 13.29 -2.39
CA MET A 1 47.63 12.47 -3.49
C MET A 1 47.66 11.01 -3.05
N THR A 2 46.57 10.24 -2.97
CA THR A 2 45.15 10.62 -3.08
C THR A 2 44.22 9.57 -2.44
N ASP A 3 43.18 9.89 -1.67
CA ASP A 3 43.05 10.91 -0.59
C ASP A 3 41.80 10.59 0.30
N LYS A 4 41.40 11.50 1.20
CA LYS A 4 40.41 11.22 2.28
C LYS A 4 38.97 10.91 1.80
N ALA A 5 38.49 9.69 2.08
CA ALA A 5 37.09 9.31 1.86
C ALA A 5 36.12 10.02 2.84
N GLU A 6 35.45 11.04 2.34
CA GLU A 6 34.52 11.88 3.11
C GLU A 6 33.18 11.14 3.36
N LYS A 7 32.94 10.73 4.61
CA LYS A 7 31.69 10.07 5.02
C LYS A 7 30.53 11.08 5.05
N LYS A 8 29.76 11.17 3.97
CA LYS A 8 28.51 11.95 3.91
C LYS A 8 27.59 11.57 5.08
N PRO A 9 27.03 12.54 5.83
CA PRO A 9 26.15 12.25 6.96
C PRO A 9 24.84 11.60 6.49
N ARG A 10 24.40 10.57 7.21
CA ARG A 10 23.16 9.85 6.93
C ARG A 10 21.97 10.77 7.20
N ALA A 11 21.13 11.02 6.19
CA ALA A 11 19.96 11.88 6.31
C ALA A 11 19.07 11.49 7.52
N PRO A 12 18.46 12.47 8.21
CA PRO A 12 17.62 12.20 9.37
C PRO A 12 16.46 11.28 9.00
N ARG A 13 16.19 10.29 9.85
CA ARG A 13 15.08 9.36 9.68
C ARG A 13 13.77 10.15 9.65
N LYS A 14 13.01 10.05 8.55
CA LYS A 14 11.67 10.64 8.43
C LYS A 14 10.82 10.21 9.63
N PRO A 15 9.93 11.08 10.16
CA PRO A 15 9.09 10.75 11.30
C PRO A 15 8.30 9.46 11.03
N LYS A 16 8.20 8.62 12.07
CA LYS A 16 7.46 7.36 12.01
C LYS A 16 6.02 7.68 11.64
N ALA A 17 5.55 7.16 10.50
CA ALA A 17 4.16 7.33 10.08
C ALA A 17 3.22 6.93 11.23
N PRO A 18 2.07 7.61 11.39
CA PRO A 18 1.11 7.28 12.44
C PRO A 18 0.79 5.78 12.42
N LYS A 19 0.61 5.17 13.61
CA LYS A 19 0.22 3.75 13.72
C LYS A 19 -0.97 3.51 12.78
N PRO A 20 -0.97 2.46 11.94
CA PRO A 20 -2.10 2.19 11.05
C PRO A 20 -3.34 1.94 11.90
N ASP A 21 -4.40 2.71 11.64
CA ASP A 21 -5.69 2.52 12.28
C ASP A 21 -6.29 1.17 11.83
N ALA A 22 -6.42 0.24 12.78
CA ALA A 22 -6.94 -1.11 12.55
C ALA A 22 -8.41 -1.11 12.10
N ALA A 23 -9.21 -0.12 12.51
CA ALA A 23 -10.59 0.01 12.08
C ALA A 23 -10.65 0.45 10.62
N LYS A 24 -9.91 1.51 10.26
CA LYS A 24 -9.79 1.99 8.87
C LYS A 24 -9.22 0.92 7.92
N LEU A 25 -8.18 0.18 8.33
CA LEU A 25 -7.64 -0.92 7.52
C LEU A 25 -8.67 -2.02 7.25
N ARG A 26 -9.53 -2.35 8.22
CA ARG A 26 -10.63 -3.31 8.00
C ARG A 26 -11.70 -2.78 7.08
N ALA A 27 -12.13 -1.53 7.27
CA ALA A 27 -13.16 -0.90 6.43
C ALA A 27 -12.72 -0.89 4.95
N LEU A 28 -11.49 -0.45 4.67
CA LEU A 28 -10.91 -0.44 3.33
C LEU A 28 -10.78 -1.86 2.73
N ALA A 29 -10.34 -2.84 3.52
CA ALA A 29 -10.22 -4.23 3.05
C ALA A 29 -11.60 -4.84 2.70
N ALA A 30 -12.58 -4.67 3.58
CA ALA A 30 -13.94 -5.19 3.39
C ALA A 30 -14.65 -4.53 2.18
N GLU A 31 -14.43 -3.23 1.97
CA GLU A 31 -15.00 -2.55 0.81
C GLU A 31 -14.35 -2.97 -0.50
N ILE A 32 -13.03 -3.20 -0.50
CA ILE A 32 -12.35 -3.79 -1.66
C ILE A 32 -12.98 -5.15 -1.96
N ASP A 33 -13.11 -6.06 -0.98
CA ASP A 33 -13.73 -7.37 -1.20
C ASP A 33 -15.15 -7.27 -1.81
N ALA A 34 -15.96 -6.34 -1.32
CA ALA A 34 -17.34 -6.13 -1.79
C ALA A 34 -17.41 -5.57 -3.22
N LYS A 35 -16.59 -4.57 -3.56
CA LYS A 35 -16.70 -3.82 -4.82
C LYS A 35 -15.81 -4.34 -5.95
N LEU A 36 -14.74 -5.08 -5.65
CA LEU A 36 -13.70 -5.46 -6.62
C LEU A 36 -14.21 -6.24 -7.84
N ASN A 37 -15.29 -7.03 -7.70
CA ASN A 37 -15.85 -7.83 -8.78
C ASN A 37 -16.78 -7.06 -9.74
N GLN A 38 -17.39 -5.97 -9.29
CA GLN A 38 -18.50 -5.30 -10.00
C GLN A 38 -18.22 -3.82 -10.30
N HIS A 39 -17.42 -3.15 -9.47
CA HIS A 39 -17.20 -1.70 -9.48
C HIS A 39 -15.71 -1.37 -9.34
N GLN A 40 -14.82 -2.13 -9.99
CA GLN A 40 -13.37 -1.98 -9.85
C GLN A 40 -12.88 -0.56 -10.17
N ASN A 41 -13.36 0.06 -11.25
CA ASN A 41 -12.88 1.37 -11.67
C ASN A 41 -13.34 2.48 -10.71
N ASP A 42 -14.60 2.45 -10.28
CA ASP A 42 -15.14 3.40 -9.29
C ASP A 42 -14.41 3.27 -7.95
N LEU A 43 -14.14 2.03 -7.53
CA LEU A 43 -13.34 1.71 -6.34
C LEU A 43 -11.92 2.29 -6.46
N VAL A 44 -11.24 2.09 -7.60
CA VAL A 44 -9.91 2.63 -7.88
C VAL A 44 -9.92 4.16 -7.78
N HIS A 45 -10.76 4.84 -8.56
CA HIS A 45 -10.81 6.30 -8.59
C HIS A 45 -11.07 6.91 -7.21
N ARG A 46 -12.00 6.32 -6.45
CA ARG A 46 -12.32 6.78 -5.11
C ARG A 46 -11.18 6.50 -4.12
N LEU A 47 -10.53 5.33 -4.18
CA LEU A 47 -9.36 5.04 -3.34
C LEU A 47 -8.18 6.00 -3.63
N GLU A 48 -7.99 6.41 -4.88
CA GLU A 48 -6.97 7.40 -5.26
C GLU A 48 -7.35 8.81 -4.78
N ALA A 49 -8.60 9.22 -4.95
CA ALA A 49 -9.08 10.56 -4.63
C ALA A 49 -9.30 10.83 -3.14
N GLU A 50 -9.96 9.93 -2.42
CA GLU A 50 -10.35 10.12 -1.01
C GLU A 50 -9.29 9.57 -0.04
N GLU A 51 -8.66 8.45 -0.42
CA GLU A 51 -7.79 7.66 0.46
C GLU A 51 -6.29 7.78 0.11
N GLY A 52 -5.97 8.54 -0.94
CA GLY A 52 -4.59 8.79 -1.37
C GLY A 52 -3.86 7.52 -1.83
N ALA A 53 -4.59 6.53 -2.33
CA ALA A 53 -4.01 5.35 -2.94
C ALA A 53 -3.14 5.74 -4.14
N LYS A 54 -2.11 4.93 -4.39
CA LYS A 54 -1.30 5.00 -5.61
C LYS A 54 -1.36 3.65 -6.27
N ILE A 55 -1.99 3.58 -7.44
CA ILE A 55 -2.11 2.36 -8.23
C ILE A 55 -1.28 2.56 -9.50
N ALA A 56 -0.42 1.60 -9.80
CA ALA A 56 0.51 1.69 -10.93
C ALA A 56 0.69 0.34 -11.61
N ASP A 57 0.86 0.36 -12.93
CA ASP A 57 1.44 -0.75 -13.68
C ASP A 57 2.97 -0.63 -13.59
N ASP A 58 3.60 -1.54 -12.84
CA ASP A 58 5.07 -1.63 -12.72
C ASP A 58 5.68 -2.47 -13.88
N GLY A 59 4.88 -2.82 -14.89
CA GLY A 59 5.30 -3.49 -16.12
C GLY A 59 5.23 -5.02 -16.07
N PRO A 60 5.49 -5.71 -17.20
CA PRO A 60 5.16 -7.14 -17.38
C PRO A 60 5.80 -8.10 -16.36
N ALA A 61 6.97 -7.74 -15.81
CA ALA A 61 7.70 -8.58 -14.85
C ALA A 61 7.24 -8.41 -13.39
N LEU A 62 6.64 -7.27 -13.04
CA LEU A 62 6.22 -6.92 -11.67
C LEU A 62 4.70 -6.90 -11.52
N GLY A 63 3.97 -6.72 -12.63
CA GLY A 63 2.53 -6.54 -12.65
C GLY A 63 2.12 -5.19 -12.08
N TRP A 64 0.97 -5.16 -11.42
CA TRP A 64 0.42 -3.95 -10.82
C TRP A 64 0.82 -3.83 -9.36
N SER A 65 0.94 -2.59 -8.85
CA SER A 65 1.07 -2.34 -7.42
C SER A 65 0.07 -1.33 -6.90
N VAL A 66 -0.27 -1.50 -5.62
CA VAL A 66 -1.17 -0.63 -4.85
C VAL A 66 -0.43 -0.21 -3.60
N THR A 67 -0.27 1.10 -3.39
CA THR A 67 0.20 1.67 -2.12
C THR A 67 -0.91 2.50 -1.49
N LEU A 68 -1.42 2.07 -0.34
CA LEU A 68 -2.53 2.71 0.38
C LEU A 68 -2.35 2.50 1.90
N ALA A 69 -2.69 3.52 2.70
CA ALA A 69 -2.55 3.52 4.17
C ALA A 69 -1.16 3.08 4.69
N GLY A 70 -0.09 3.39 3.94
CA GLY A 70 1.29 2.99 4.27
C GLY A 70 1.66 1.53 3.96
N ILE A 71 0.72 0.74 3.40
CA ILE A 71 0.93 -0.65 2.97
C ILE A 71 1.08 -0.66 1.44
N ARG A 72 2.14 -1.30 0.93
CA ARG A 72 2.28 -1.63 -0.51
C ARG A 72 2.03 -3.12 -0.72
N ALA A 73 1.28 -3.45 -1.77
CA ALA A 73 1.14 -4.80 -2.30
C ALA A 73 1.31 -4.79 -3.83
N THR A 74 1.63 -5.94 -4.40
CA THR A 74 1.78 -6.15 -5.85
C THR A 74 0.89 -7.32 -6.30
N GLY A 75 0.57 -7.39 -7.59
CA GLY A 75 -0.19 -8.48 -8.19
C GLY A 75 -0.01 -8.55 -9.69
N THR A 76 0.35 -9.73 -10.19
CA THR A 76 0.49 -10.00 -11.63
C THR A 76 -0.85 -10.22 -12.34
N ALA A 77 -1.90 -10.57 -11.60
CA ALA A 77 -3.28 -10.67 -12.11
C ALA A 77 -3.98 -9.29 -12.23
N GLY A 78 -3.27 -8.30 -12.79
CA GLY A 78 -3.73 -6.93 -12.97
C GLY A 78 -4.00 -6.16 -11.66
N VAL A 79 -4.62 -4.98 -11.79
CA VAL A 79 -5.14 -4.16 -10.68
C VAL A 79 -5.90 -4.99 -9.65
N ARG A 80 -6.75 -5.91 -10.14
CA ARG A 80 -7.55 -6.82 -9.31
C ARG A 80 -6.70 -7.61 -8.33
N GLY A 81 -5.68 -8.31 -8.83
CA GLY A 81 -4.75 -9.09 -8.00
C GLY A 81 -4.02 -8.22 -6.99
N ALA A 82 -3.58 -7.02 -7.39
CA ALA A 82 -2.90 -6.09 -6.49
C ALA A 82 -3.81 -5.57 -5.36
N LEU A 83 -5.07 -5.24 -5.66
CA LEU A 83 -6.08 -4.86 -4.66
C LEU A 83 -6.44 -6.00 -3.70
N SER A 84 -6.66 -7.23 -4.20
CA SER A 84 -6.88 -8.40 -3.33
C SER A 84 -5.67 -8.67 -2.41
N ASN A 85 -4.46 -8.56 -2.94
CA ASN A 85 -3.24 -8.72 -2.14
C ASN A 85 -3.06 -7.60 -1.11
N TRP A 86 -3.46 -6.37 -1.45
CA TRP A 86 -3.50 -5.25 -0.51
C TRP A 86 -4.52 -5.49 0.61
N ALA A 87 -5.75 -5.91 0.31
CA ALA A 87 -6.78 -6.19 1.31
C ALA A 87 -6.32 -7.31 2.28
N ASN A 88 -5.71 -8.37 1.76
CA ASN A 88 -5.09 -9.42 2.58
C ASN A 88 -3.95 -8.88 3.48
N ALA A 89 -3.13 -7.94 2.99
CA ALA A 89 -2.08 -7.30 3.78
C ALA A 89 -2.65 -6.36 4.86
N ALA A 90 -3.70 -5.60 4.54
CA ALA A 90 -4.41 -4.72 5.46
C ALA A 90 -5.05 -5.49 6.62
N ARG A 91 -5.72 -6.63 6.36
CA ARG A 91 -6.27 -7.49 7.43
C ARG A 91 -5.17 -8.00 8.38
N ARG A 92 -4.01 -8.44 7.85
CA ARG A 92 -2.86 -8.86 8.68
C ARG A 92 -2.27 -7.70 9.50
N ALA A 93 -2.19 -6.50 8.93
CA ALA A 93 -1.70 -5.31 9.62
C ALA A 93 -2.66 -4.85 10.73
N ALA A 94 -3.97 -4.91 10.51
CA ALA A 94 -4.99 -4.62 11.52
C ALA A 94 -4.89 -5.56 12.73
N LEU A 95 -4.83 -6.89 12.51
CA LEU A 95 -4.65 -7.88 13.58
C LEU A 95 -3.37 -7.63 14.38
N LYS A 96 -2.27 -7.24 13.72
CA LYS A 96 -1.01 -6.90 14.40
C LYS A 96 -1.08 -5.59 15.19
N ALA A 97 -1.92 -4.64 14.78
CA ALA A 97 -2.09 -3.37 15.46
C ALA A 97 -2.98 -3.46 16.72
N GLU A 98 -3.88 -4.44 16.78
CA GLU A 98 -4.68 -4.73 17.98
C GLU A 98 -3.93 -5.53 19.03
N ALA A 99 -2.99 -6.37 18.60
CA ALA A 99 -2.14 -7.16 19.49
C ALA A 99 -0.93 -6.36 20.07
N ALA A 100 -0.90 -5.02 19.95
CA ALA A 100 0.30 -4.18 20.19
C ALA A 100 0.08 -2.76 20.77
#